data_AF-A0A2N2LFS8-F1
#
_entry.id   AF-A0A2N2LFS8-F1
#
_cell.length_a   1.000
_cell.length_b   1.000
_cell.length_c   1.000
_cell.angle_alpha   90.00
_cell.angle_beta   90.00
_cell.angle_gamma   90.00
#
_symmetry.space_group_name_H-M   'P 1'
#
loop_
_entity.id
_entity.type
_entity.pdbx_description
1 polymer ?
#
loop_
_entity_poly.entity_id
_entity_poly.type
_entity_poly.pdbx_seq_one_letter_code
_entity_poly.pdbx_strand_id
1 'polypeptide(L)'
;MEKVIVYLSRYLESNEMSEYFHNQGFEALITDQRSTLLTAYSQETFAKVYLEISNFSDILLINSIKEINSDADIVLIVKPHLRDIIGVLQNNNYRVINNIMNGSSSYHNP
;
A
#
# COMPACT_ATOMS: atom_id res chain seq x y z
N MET A 1 -16.39 -16.17 4.23
CA MET A 1 -16.14 -14.74 4.46
C MET A 1 -14.77 -14.44 3.90
N GLU A 2 -14.62 -13.42 3.06
CA GLU A 2 -13.32 -13.10 2.46
C GLU A 2 -12.46 -12.31 3.44
N LYS A 3 -11.15 -12.58 3.47
CA LYS A 3 -10.22 -11.85 4.34
C LYS A 3 -9.67 -10.63 3.62
N VAL A 4 -9.62 -9.50 4.33
CA VAL A 4 -8.95 -8.28 3.87
C VAL A 4 -7.95 -7.81 4.93
N ILE A 5 -6.89 -7.14 4.50
CA ILE A 5 -5.94 -6.52 5.42
C ILE A 5 -5.93 -5.01 5.19
N VAL A 6 -5.93 -4.25 6.27
CA VAL A 6 -6.09 -2.80 6.26
C VAL A 6 -4.93 -2.18 7.03
N TYR A 7 -4.11 -1.41 6.32
CA TYR A 7 -3.00 -0.66 6.88
C TYR A 7 -3.41 0.80 7.10
N LEU A 8 -3.42 1.25 8.37
CA LEU A 8 -3.71 2.63 8.76
C LEU A 8 -2.59 3.14 9.66
N SER A 9 -1.80 4.09 9.18
CA SER A 9 -0.62 4.62 9.88
C SER A 9 -0.94 5.43 11.13
N ARG A 10 -2.19 5.90 11.30
CA ARG A 10 -2.55 6.86 12.36
C ARG A 10 -3.93 6.65 13.00
N TYR A 11 -4.76 5.75 12.47
CA TYR A 11 -6.14 5.57 12.94
C TYR A 11 -6.33 4.15 13.49
N LEU A 12 -6.43 4.05 14.81
CA LEU A 12 -6.61 2.79 15.55
C LEU A 12 -8.03 2.65 16.13
N GLU A 13 -9.01 3.43 15.66
CA GLU A 13 -10.42 3.16 15.94
C GLU A 13 -10.85 1.90 15.17
N SER A 14 -10.30 0.76 15.60
CA SER A 14 -10.39 -0.52 14.95
C SER A 14 -11.81 -1.07 14.97
N ASN A 15 -12.63 -0.68 15.94
CA ASN A 15 -14.01 -1.17 16.09
C ASN A 15 -14.90 -0.68 14.94
N GLU A 16 -14.93 0.63 14.65
CA GLU A 16 -15.78 1.17 13.57
C GLU A 16 -15.38 0.61 12.20
N MET A 17 -14.07 0.53 11.94
CA MET A 17 -13.56 -0.05 10.70
C MET A 17 -13.83 -1.54 10.59
N SER A 18 -13.68 -2.30 11.68
CA SER A 18 -14.00 -3.73 11.70
C SER A 18 -15.48 -3.97 11.46
N GLU A 19 -16.36 -3.19 12.09
CA GLU A 19 -17.81 -3.24 11.85
C GLU A 19 -18.15 -2.87 10.41
N TYR A 20 -17.54 -1.83 9.86
CA TYR A 20 -17.71 -1.45 8.46
C TYR A 20 -17.38 -2.63 7.52
N PHE A 21 -16.20 -3.24 7.67
CA PHE A 21 -15.80 -4.38 6.82
C PHE A 21 -16.66 -5.62 7.06
N HIS A 22 -17.06 -5.88 8.30
CA HIS A 22 -17.97 -6.98 8.63
C HIS A 22 -19.33 -6.82 7.93
N ASN A 23 -19.90 -5.61 7.95
CA ASN A 23 -21.14 -5.28 7.24
C ASN A 23 -21.01 -5.39 5.71
N GLN A 24 -19.80 -5.30 5.18
CA GLN A 24 -19.49 -5.55 3.76
C GLN A 24 -19.19 -7.03 3.45
N GLY A 25 -19.28 -7.93 4.44
CA GLY A 25 -19.04 -9.37 4.28
C GLY A 25 -17.56 -9.79 4.34
N PHE A 26 -16.69 -8.93 4.87
CA PHE A 26 -15.26 -9.18 5.02
C PHE A 26 -14.85 -9.47 6.46
N GLU A 27 -13.80 -10.27 6.61
CA GLU A 27 -13.02 -10.40 7.83
C GLU A 27 -11.79 -9.51 7.71
N ALA A 28 -11.70 -8.44 8.51
CA ALA A 28 -10.63 -7.46 8.39
C ALA A 28 -9.53 -7.65 9.44
N LEU A 29 -8.28 -7.78 8.99
CA LEU A 29 -7.09 -7.60 9.81
C LEU A 29 -6.65 -6.13 9.71
N ILE A 30 -6.84 -5.36 10.76
CA ILE A 30 -6.45 -3.94 10.80
C ILE A 30 -5.11 -3.80 11.53
N THR A 31 -4.16 -3.09 10.93
CA THR A 31 -2.84 -2.86 11.52
C THR A 31 -2.28 -1.49 11.16
N ASP A 32 -1.48 -0.92 12.06
CA ASP A 32 -0.68 0.29 11.85
C ASP A 32 0.80 -0.03 11.63
N GLN A 33 1.18 -1.31 11.69
CA GLN A 33 2.55 -1.78 11.58
C GLN A 33 2.81 -2.43 10.23
N ARG A 34 3.80 -1.88 9.50
CA ARG A 34 4.23 -2.43 8.21
C ARG A 34 4.73 -3.87 8.32
N SER A 35 5.45 -4.19 9.39
CA SER A 35 5.92 -5.56 9.66
C SER A 35 4.76 -6.54 9.77
N THR A 36 3.70 -6.18 10.48
CA THR A 36 2.50 -7.00 10.65
C THR A 36 1.78 -7.20 9.32
N LEU A 37 1.60 -6.13 8.54
CA LEU A 37 1.04 -6.20 7.19
C LEU A 37 1.81 -7.19 6.30
N LEU A 38 3.13 -7.01 6.17
CA LEU A 38 3.96 -7.83 5.30
C LEU A 38 4.03 -9.29 5.78
N THR A 39 4.09 -9.50 7.10
CA THR A 39 4.13 -10.84 7.70
C THR A 39 2.82 -11.56 7.44
N ALA A 40 1.69 -10.95 7.80
CA ALA A 40 0.36 -11.52 7.56
C ALA A 40 0.15 -11.80 6.08
N TYR A 41 0.47 -10.85 5.20
CA TYR A 41 0.27 -11.00 3.76
C TYR A 41 1.15 -12.10 3.13
N SER A 42 2.30 -12.41 3.74
CA SER A 42 3.14 -13.55 3.32
C SER A 42 2.66 -14.92 3.85
N GLN A 43 1.84 -14.93 4.90
CA GLN A 43 1.38 -16.14 5.58
C GLN A 43 -0.05 -16.54 5.21
N GLU A 44 -0.88 -15.56 4.86
CA GLU A 44 -2.30 -15.74 4.58
C GLU A 44 -2.69 -15.13 3.24
N THR A 45 -3.72 -15.70 2.61
CA THR A 45 -4.30 -15.13 1.40
C THR A 45 -5.38 -14.11 1.76
N PHE A 46 -5.20 -12.87 1.31
CA PHE A 46 -6.19 -11.81 1.42
C PHE A 46 -6.76 -11.49 0.04
N ALA A 47 -8.08 -11.30 -0.03
CA ALA A 47 -8.76 -10.88 -1.24
C ALA A 47 -8.35 -9.46 -1.65
N LYS A 48 -8.15 -8.56 -0.67
CA LYS A 48 -7.74 -7.17 -0.89
C LYS A 48 -6.81 -6.67 0.20
N VAL A 49 -5.94 -5.73 -0.20
CA VAL A 49 -5.07 -4.97 0.68
C VAL A 49 -5.46 -3.50 0.63
N TYR A 50 -5.93 -2.96 1.74
CA TYR A 50 -6.23 -1.54 1.87
C TYR A 50 -5.03 -0.82 2.48
N LEU A 51 -4.48 0.18 1.81
CA LEU A 51 -3.29 0.91 2.26
C LEU A 51 -3.57 2.39 2.42
N GLU A 52 -3.44 2.90 3.65
CA GLU A 52 -3.31 4.34 3.84
C GLU A 52 -1.99 4.83 3.26
N ILE A 53 -2.07 5.75 2.31
CA ILE A 53 -0.91 6.44 1.75
C ILE A 53 -0.90 7.87 2.28
N SER A 54 0.05 8.15 3.18
CA SER A 54 0.25 9.47 3.76
C SER A 54 1.56 10.13 3.31
N ASN A 55 2.54 9.35 2.83
CA ASN A 55 3.84 9.83 2.39
C ASN A 55 4.47 8.92 1.32
N PHE A 56 5.63 9.32 0.78
CA PHE A 56 6.34 8.57 -0.25
C PHE A 56 6.78 7.16 0.20
N SER A 57 7.11 6.98 1.48
CA SER A 57 7.50 5.67 1.99
C SER A 57 6.33 4.68 1.98
N ASP A 58 5.09 5.16 2.10
CA ASP A 58 3.90 4.31 1.97
C ASP A 58 3.66 3.89 0.51
N ILE A 59 4.09 4.71 -0.46
CA ILE A 59 4.05 4.33 -1.89
C ILE A 59 5.01 3.16 -2.15
N LEU A 60 6.18 3.15 -1.52
CA LEU A 60 7.14 2.05 -1.65
C LEU A 60 6.61 0.72 -1.10
N LEU A 61 5.70 0.76 -0.12
CA LEU A 61 5.05 -0.43 0.44
C LEU A 61 4.22 -1.20 -0.59
N ILE A 62 3.69 -0.50 -1.60
CA ILE A 62 2.96 -1.11 -2.72
C ILE A 62 3.86 -2.10 -3.46
N ASN A 63 5.12 -1.73 -3.72
CA ASN A 63 6.08 -2.61 -4.38
C ASN A 63 6.36 -3.85 -3.53
N SER A 64 6.56 -3.69 -2.22
CA SER A 64 6.80 -4.82 -1.32
C SER A 64 5.63 -5.82 -1.30
N ILE A 65 4.39 -5.33 -1.39
CA ILE A 65 3.21 -6.21 -1.47
C ILE A 65 3.15 -6.92 -2.83
N LYS A 66 3.46 -6.21 -3.91
CA LYS A 66 3.51 -6.78 -5.27
C LYS A 66 4.64 -7.78 -5.48
N GLU A 67 5.74 -7.65 -4.75
CA GLU A 67 6.82 -8.64 -4.71
C GLU A 67 6.40 -9.93 -4.00
N ILE A 68 5.54 -9.85 -2.97
CA ILE A 68 4.96 -11.03 -2.30
C ILE A 68 3.88 -11.67 -3.18
N ASN A 69 3.02 -10.87 -3.80
CA ASN A 69 1.97 -11.32 -4.71
C ASN A 69 1.76 -10.32 -5.84
N SER A 70 2.18 -10.67 -7.06
CA SER A 70 2.05 -9.80 -8.24
C SER A 70 0.60 -9.44 -8.57
N ASP A 71 -0.33 -10.33 -8.24
CA ASP A 71 -1.75 -10.21 -8.55
C ASP A 71 -2.54 -9.56 -7.41
N ALA A 72 -1.86 -9.04 -6.38
CA ALA A 72 -2.50 -8.38 -5.24
C ALA A 72 -3.49 -7.28 -5.68
N ASP A 73 -4.74 -7.37 -5.22
CA ASP A 73 -5.72 -6.29 -5.37
C ASP A 73 -5.50 -5.26 -4.25
N ILE A 74 -4.89 -4.12 -4.61
CA ILE A 74 -4.47 -3.08 -3.68
C ILE A 74 -5.40 -1.86 -3.83
N VAL A 75 -6.11 -1.54 -2.74
CA VAL A 75 -6.98 -0.36 -2.64
C VAL A 75 -6.26 0.72 -1.83
N LEU A 76 -6.05 1.89 -2.44
CA LEU A 76 -5.38 3.01 -1.77
C LEU A 76 -6.38 3.87 -1.02
N ILE A 77 -6.13 4.08 0.27
CA ILE A 77 -6.84 5.05 1.12
C ILE A 77 -5.98 6.30 1.17
N VAL A 78 -6.43 7.35 0.48
CA VAL A 78 -5.63 8.56 0.29
C VAL A 78 -6.41 9.78 0.74
N LYS A 79 -5.71 10.74 1.36
CA LYS A 79 -6.32 12.03 1.65
C LYS A 79 -6.67 12.73 0.33
N PRO A 80 -7.77 13.52 0.28
CA PRO A 80 -8.22 14.14 -0.96
C PRO A 80 -7.15 14.93 -1.72
N HIS A 81 -6.26 15.66 -1.02
CA HIS A 81 -5.17 16.43 -1.63
C HIS A 81 -4.04 15.58 -2.22
N LEU A 82 -3.96 14.28 -1.87
CA LEU A 82 -3.00 13.33 -2.45
C LEU A 82 -3.57 12.60 -3.67
N ARG A 83 -4.89 12.67 -3.88
CA ARG A 83 -5.56 12.06 -5.04
C ARG A 83 -5.04 12.61 -6.35
N ASP A 84 -4.76 13.91 -6.40
CA ASP A 84 -4.20 14.58 -7.59
C ASP A 84 -2.79 14.09 -7.92
N ILE A 85 -1.97 13.81 -6.91
CA ILE A 85 -0.61 13.25 -7.07
C ILE A 85 -0.67 11.81 -7.61
N ILE A 86 -1.63 11.01 -7.15
CA ILE A 86 -1.81 9.62 -7.60
C ILE A 86 -2.39 9.56 -9.01
N GLY A 87 -3.28 10.49 -9.38
CA GLY A 87 -3.75 10.64 -10.76
C GLY A 87 -2.61 10.96 -11.75
N VAL A 88 -1.60 11.70 -11.32
CA VAL A 88 -0.36 11.94 -12.11
C VAL A 88 0.46 10.65 -12.26
N LEU A 89 0.53 9.81 -11.23
CA LEU A 89 1.23 8.53 -11.27
C LEU A 89 0.54 7.50 -12.19
N GLN A 90 -0.79 7.52 -12.27
CA GLN A 90 -1.58 6.63 -13.15
C GLN A 90 -1.51 7.04 -14.64
N ASN A 91 -1.20 8.30 -14.95
CA ASN A 91 -1.17 8.86 -16.32
C ASN A 91 0.18 8.70 -17.06
N ASN A 92 0.81 7.51 -17.03
CA ASN A 92 1.96 7.18 -17.91
C ASN A 92 3.31 7.92 -17.67
N ASN A 93 3.59 8.46 -16.48
CA ASN A 93 4.89 9.10 -16.19
C ASN A 93 5.85 8.31 -15.27
N TYR A 94 5.65 7.00 -15.08
CA TYR A 94 6.61 6.14 -14.36
C TYR A 94 7.99 6.00 -15.03
N ARG A 95 8.21 6.62 -16.21
CA ARG A 95 9.56 6.88 -16.73
C ARG A 95 10.39 7.77 -15.78
N VAL A 96 9.77 8.59 -14.94
CA VAL A 96 10.49 9.51 -14.04
C VAL A 96 11.02 8.80 -12.79
N ILE A 97 10.32 7.79 -12.25
CA ILE A 97 10.81 7.03 -11.09
C ILE A 97 11.95 6.07 -11.49
N ASN A 98 11.91 5.54 -12.72
CA ASN A 98 13.02 4.75 -13.26
C ASN A 98 14.31 5.58 -13.46
N ASN A 99 14.21 6.91 -13.47
CA ASN A 99 15.36 7.80 -13.60
C ASN A 99 15.98 8.19 -12.25
N ILE A 100 15.21 8.14 -11.15
CA ILE A 100 15.73 8.40 -9.80
C ILE A 100 16.44 7.16 -9.24
N MET A 101 15.98 5.94 -9.57
CA MET A 101 16.62 4.70 -9.09
C MET A 101 17.86 4.27 -9.89
N ASN A 102 18.08 4.79 -11.10
CA ASN A 102 19.24 4.47 -11.94
C ASN A 102 20.24 5.63 -12.08
N GLY A 103 20.07 6.73 -11.32
CA GLY A 103 20.81 7.98 -11.50
C GLY A 103 22.12 8.14 -10.71
N SER A 104 22.64 7.10 -10.06
CA SER A 104 23.87 7.21 -9.27
C SER A 104 24.73 5.95 -9.31
N SER A 105 25.17 5.57 -10.51
CA SER A 105 26.39 4.78 -10.68
C SER A 105 27.21 5.29 -11.85
N SER A 106 27.78 6.49 -11.66
CA SER A 106 28.92 6.95 -12.46
C SER A 106 29.82 7.83 -11.60
N TYR A 107 30.49 7.19 -10.64
CA TYR A 107 31.85 7.59 -10.28
C TYR A 107 32.76 7.25 -11.47
N HIS A 108 33.41 8.24 -12.07
CA HIS A 108 34.79 8.13 -12.54
C HIS A 108 35.40 9.53 -12.68
N ASN A 109 36.39 9.80 -11.83
CA ASN A 109 37.38 10.86 -11.98
C ASN A 109 38.18 10.65 -13.29
N PRO A 110 38.75 11.72 -13.85
CA PRO A 110 40.09 12.14 -13.40
C PRO A 110 40.11 13.53 -12.74
#